data_AF-A0A536CBS4-F1
#
_entry.id   AF-A0A536CBS4-F1
#
_cell.length_a   1.000
_cell.length_b   1.000
_cell.length_c   1.000
_cell.angle_alpha   90.00
_cell.angle_beta   90.00
_cell.angle_gamma   90.00
#
_symmetry.space_group_name_H-M   'P 1'
#
loop_
_entity.id
_entity.type
_entity.pdbx_description
1 polymer ?
#
loop_
_entity_poly.entity_id
_entity_poly.type
_entity_poly.pdbx_seq_one_letter_code
_entity_poly.pdbx_strand_id
1 'polypeptide(L)'
;MGPEDLAQVLSHLPTRLDNPDVLVGLETGDDAAVYRLRPDLALVISTDFFTPIVDDAYTFGAIAAANALSDIYAMGAQPLLAVNLVAFPIKELGPSVLADILRGGLEKVREAGIDILGGHSIDDREPKYGLAVTGTVHPDRVRRNRGGRPGDRLVLTKPLGTGVISTAIKHQVAPPASAAAAIEGMLR
;
A
#
# COMPACT_ATOMS: atom_id res chain seq x y z
N MET A 1 7.78 -6.55 -12.02
CA MET A 1 6.82 -7.59 -12.42
C MET A 1 5.57 -6.87 -12.85
N GLY A 2 5.08 -7.09 -14.07
CA GLY A 2 3.82 -6.52 -14.54
C GLY A 2 2.61 -7.31 -14.02
N PRO A 3 1.38 -6.77 -14.15
CA PRO A 3 0.16 -7.49 -13.78
C PRO A 3 -0.02 -8.83 -14.51
N GLU A 4 0.39 -8.90 -15.78
CA GLU A 4 0.28 -10.11 -16.61
C GLU A 4 1.25 -11.21 -16.16
N ASP A 5 2.49 -10.85 -15.80
CA ASP A 5 3.48 -11.79 -15.25
C ASP A 5 2.95 -12.45 -13.97
N LEU A 6 2.37 -11.65 -13.06
CA LEU A 6 1.83 -12.15 -11.81
C LEU A 6 0.61 -13.04 -12.04
N ALA A 7 -0.32 -12.62 -12.92
CA ALA A 7 -1.48 -13.42 -13.28
C ALA A 7 -1.09 -14.79 -13.84
N GLN A 8 -0.05 -14.83 -14.69
CA GLN A 8 0.48 -16.08 -15.22
C GLN A 8 1.04 -16.99 -14.12
N VAL A 9 1.84 -16.46 -13.20
CA VAL A 9 2.40 -17.24 -12.08
C VAL A 9 1.28 -17.78 -11.17
N LEU A 10 0.30 -16.94 -10.83
CA LEU A 10 -0.81 -17.32 -9.96
C LEU A 10 -1.74 -18.37 -10.59
N SER A 11 -1.80 -18.45 -11.93
CA SER A 11 -2.60 -19.47 -12.64
C SER A 11 -2.18 -20.92 -12.33
N HIS A 12 -0.97 -21.11 -11.80
CA HIS A 12 -0.46 -22.41 -11.36
C HIS A 12 -0.90 -22.80 -9.94
N LEU A 13 -1.56 -21.90 -9.21
CA LEU A 13 -2.02 -22.14 -7.84
C LEU A 13 -3.53 -22.46 -7.83
N PRO A 14 -4.01 -23.24 -6.83
CA PRO A 14 -5.44 -23.44 -6.65
C PRO A 14 -6.10 -22.10 -6.29
N THR A 15 -7.03 -21.64 -7.14
CA THR A 15 -7.70 -20.35 -6.97
C THR A 15 -8.94 -20.43 -6.09
N ARG A 16 -9.52 -21.63 -5.93
CA ARG A 16 -10.75 -21.82 -5.15
C ARG A 16 -10.40 -22.26 -3.73
N LEU A 17 -10.77 -21.41 -2.78
CA LEU A 17 -10.76 -21.74 -1.36
C LEU A 17 -12.18 -22.16 -0.95
N ASP A 18 -12.33 -23.34 -0.36
CA ASP A 18 -13.63 -23.83 0.12
C ASP A 18 -14.02 -23.25 1.49
N ASN A 19 -13.19 -22.36 2.05
CA ASN A 19 -13.43 -21.75 3.34
C ASN A 19 -14.46 -20.60 3.23
N PRO A 20 -15.66 -20.73 3.83
CA PRO A 20 -16.72 -19.73 3.74
C PRO A 20 -16.41 -18.41 4.47
N ASP A 21 -15.36 -18.37 5.30
CA ASP A 21 -14.91 -17.16 5.98
C ASP A 21 -13.97 -16.30 5.14
N VAL A 22 -13.48 -16.81 4.00
CA VAL A 22 -12.77 -15.98 3.02
C VAL A 22 -13.81 -15.19 2.21
N LEU A 23 -13.97 -13.91 2.54
CA LEU A 23 -14.95 -13.04 1.88
C LEU A 23 -14.42 -12.46 0.57
N VAL A 24 -13.11 -12.20 0.53
CA VAL A 24 -12.35 -11.75 -0.64
C VAL A 24 -11.03 -12.52 -0.63
N GLY A 25 -10.87 -13.42 -1.59
CA GLY A 25 -9.70 -14.28 -1.75
C GLY A 25 -8.92 -13.99 -3.03
N LEU A 26 -8.29 -15.05 -3.57
CA LEU A 26 -7.44 -14.98 -4.75
C LEU A 26 -8.22 -14.82 -6.06
N GLU A 27 -9.54 -15.03 -6.02
CA GLU A 27 -10.35 -15.13 -7.24
C GLU A 27 -10.62 -13.79 -7.96
N THR A 28 -10.55 -12.65 -7.26
CA THR A 28 -10.98 -11.35 -7.83
C THR A 28 -9.91 -10.27 -7.87
N GLY A 29 -8.73 -10.52 -7.28
CA GLY A 29 -7.63 -9.55 -7.26
C GLY A 29 -8.07 -8.17 -6.72
N ASP A 30 -8.90 -8.17 -5.68
CA ASP A 30 -9.29 -6.94 -4.96
C ASP A 30 -8.07 -6.36 -4.24
N ASP A 31 -8.19 -5.10 -3.79
CA ASP A 31 -7.06 -4.36 -3.21
C ASP A 31 -6.52 -4.98 -1.90
N ALA A 32 -7.32 -5.79 -1.21
CA ALA A 32 -6.89 -6.49 0.00
C ALA A 32 -7.64 -7.81 0.22
N ALA A 33 -7.02 -8.72 0.98
CA ALA A 33 -7.68 -9.94 1.44
C ALA A 33 -8.69 -9.63 2.56
N VAL A 34 -9.85 -10.28 2.55
CA VAL A 34 -10.87 -10.11 3.59
C VAL A 34 -11.26 -11.44 4.19
N TYR A 35 -11.10 -11.55 5.51
CA TYR A 35 -11.37 -12.77 6.27
C TYR A 35 -12.34 -12.51 7.43
N ARG A 36 -13.47 -13.20 7.45
CA ARG A 36 -14.47 -13.10 8.50
C ARG A 36 -13.98 -13.80 9.77
N LEU A 37 -13.91 -13.08 10.88
CA LEU A 37 -13.64 -13.66 12.20
C LEU A 37 -14.92 -14.08 12.92
N ARG A 38 -15.97 -13.28 12.77
CA ARG A 38 -17.29 -13.44 13.41
C ARG A 38 -18.37 -12.81 12.52
N PRO A 39 -19.66 -13.05 12.78
CA PRO A 39 -20.74 -12.50 11.95
C PRO A 39 -20.72 -10.97 11.79
N ASP A 40 -20.18 -10.25 12.77
CA ASP A 40 -20.13 -8.79 12.83
C ASP A 40 -18.73 -8.19 12.55
N LEU A 41 -17.71 -9.03 12.32
CA LEU A 41 -16.32 -8.61 12.22
C LEU A 41 -15.53 -9.42 11.18
N ALA A 42 -14.93 -8.71 10.24
CA ALA A 42 -13.92 -9.23 9.33
C ALA A 42 -12.62 -8.43 9.44
N LEU A 43 -11.50 -9.12 9.21
CA LEU A 43 -10.20 -8.52 8.98
C LEU A 43 -10.05 -8.16 7.51
N VAL A 44 -9.39 -7.05 7.26
CA VAL A 44 -8.88 -6.66 5.95
C VAL A 44 -7.36 -6.60 6.06
N ILE A 45 -6.65 -7.30 5.18
CA ILE A 45 -5.19 -7.42 5.24
C ILE A 45 -4.64 -7.08 3.86
N SER A 46 -3.80 -6.05 3.80
CA SER A 46 -3.01 -5.72 2.61
C SER A 46 -1.54 -5.62 2.94
N THR A 47 -0.71 -5.76 1.91
CA THR A 47 0.73 -5.54 1.97
C THR A 47 1.17 -4.80 0.72
N ASP A 48 1.89 -3.70 0.90
CA ASP A 48 2.51 -3.01 -0.22
C ASP A 48 3.86 -2.42 0.20
N PHE A 49 4.86 -2.57 -0.67
CA PHE A 49 6.22 -2.08 -0.49
C PHE A 49 6.91 -1.95 -1.85
N PHE A 50 7.66 -0.87 -2.02
CA PHE A 50 8.24 -0.52 -3.31
C PHE A 50 9.55 0.25 -3.16
N THR A 51 10.21 0.50 -4.28
CA THR A 51 11.49 1.22 -4.34
C THR A 51 11.29 2.74 -4.25
N PRO A 52 12.31 3.53 -3.85
CA PRO A 52 12.19 4.97 -3.77
C PRO A 52 11.62 5.62 -5.03
N ILE A 53 10.60 6.46 -4.83
CA ILE A 53 9.96 7.27 -5.87
C ILE A 53 10.29 8.76 -5.76
N VAL A 54 10.96 9.14 -4.66
CA VAL A 54 11.47 10.47 -4.34
C VAL A 54 12.80 10.31 -3.62
N ASP A 55 13.64 11.35 -3.67
CA ASP A 55 14.99 11.31 -3.07
C ASP A 55 14.98 11.54 -1.56
N ASP A 56 14.01 12.29 -1.03
CA ASP A 56 13.90 12.55 0.40
C ASP A 56 13.40 11.31 1.16
N ALA A 57 14.27 10.77 2.02
CA ALA A 57 14.06 9.52 2.74
C ALA A 57 12.79 9.54 3.61
N TYR A 58 12.57 10.64 4.34
CA TYR A 58 11.38 10.81 5.18
C TYR A 58 10.11 10.83 4.34
N THR A 59 10.09 11.64 3.28
CA THR A 59 8.95 11.75 2.36
C THR A 59 8.66 10.42 1.69
N PHE A 60 9.68 9.66 1.27
CA PHE A 60 9.50 8.31 0.74
C PHE A 60 8.82 7.40 1.76
N GLY A 61 9.29 7.39 3.01
CA GLY A 61 8.67 6.62 4.09
C GLY A 61 7.20 6.97 4.31
N ALA A 62 6.87 8.26 4.35
CA ALA A 62 5.51 8.74 4.49
C ALA A 62 4.61 8.36 3.30
N ILE A 63 5.11 8.45 2.06
CA ILE A 63 4.35 8.04 0.88
C ILE A 63 4.12 6.52 0.87
N ALA A 64 5.14 5.72 1.19
CA ALA A 64 5.00 4.27 1.25
C ALA A 64 3.94 3.83 2.27
N ALA A 65 3.91 4.47 3.44
CA ALA A 65 2.89 4.24 4.44
C ALA A 65 1.48 4.66 3.98
N ALA A 66 1.35 5.85 3.38
CA ALA A 66 0.07 6.32 2.83
C ALA A 66 -0.48 5.37 1.77
N ASN A 67 0.39 4.87 0.89
CA ASN A 67 0.05 3.90 -0.13
C ASN A 67 -0.41 2.56 0.49
N ALA A 68 0.34 1.99 1.43
CA ALA A 68 -0.04 0.74 2.08
C ALA A 68 -1.35 0.83 2.89
N LEU A 69 -1.69 2.01 3.44
CA LEU A 69 -2.97 2.27 4.09
C LEU A 69 -4.14 2.37 3.10
N SER A 70 -3.87 2.75 1.85
CA SER A 70 -4.89 3.04 0.84
C SER A 70 -5.80 1.85 0.58
N ASP A 71 -5.25 0.64 0.52
CA ASP A 71 -6.03 -0.59 0.26
C ASP A 71 -7.04 -0.86 1.37
N ILE A 72 -6.68 -0.57 2.62
CA ILE A 72 -7.60 -0.71 3.75
C ILE A 72 -8.79 0.24 3.59
N TYR A 73 -8.53 1.48 3.20
CA TYR A 73 -9.59 2.46 2.93
C TYR A 73 -10.41 2.11 1.70
N ALA A 74 -9.81 1.56 0.64
CA ALA A 74 -10.49 1.13 -0.58
C ALA A 74 -11.54 0.04 -0.29
N MET A 75 -11.22 -0.89 0.62
CA MET A 75 -12.16 -1.91 1.09
C MET A 75 -13.23 -1.39 2.06
N GLY A 76 -13.20 -0.09 2.40
CA GLY A 76 -14.11 0.53 3.37
C GLY A 76 -13.85 0.12 4.82
N ALA A 77 -12.63 -0.34 5.12
CA ALA A 77 -12.24 -0.79 6.45
C ALA A 77 -11.58 0.33 7.25
N GLN A 78 -11.61 0.17 8.58
CA GLN A 78 -10.87 1.02 9.51
C GLN A 78 -9.51 0.38 9.78
N PRO A 79 -8.38 1.08 9.58
CA PRO A 79 -7.07 0.59 9.98
C PRO A 79 -7.02 0.22 11.47
N LEU A 80 -6.28 -0.84 11.80
CA LEU A 80 -6.11 -1.34 13.17
C LEU A 80 -4.64 -1.30 13.61
N LEU A 81 -3.73 -1.85 12.79
CA LEU A 81 -2.29 -1.90 13.06
C LEU A 81 -1.50 -2.09 11.77
N ALA A 82 -0.20 -1.80 11.83
CA ALA A 82 0.73 -2.10 10.74
C ALA A 82 2.03 -2.74 11.25
N VAL A 83 2.78 -3.39 10.36
CA VAL A 83 4.15 -3.85 10.60
C VAL A 83 5.05 -3.47 9.42
N ASN A 84 6.31 -3.12 9.70
CA ASN A 84 7.27 -2.71 8.68
C ASN A 84 7.73 -3.88 7.80
N LEU A 85 7.89 -3.60 6.51
CA LEU A 85 8.60 -4.43 5.55
C LEU A 85 9.77 -3.62 4.98
N VAL A 86 10.99 -4.07 5.25
CA VAL A 86 12.21 -3.31 4.91
C VAL A 86 13.18 -4.22 4.17
N ALA A 87 13.64 -3.78 3.00
CA ALA A 87 14.81 -4.31 2.33
C ALA A 87 15.76 -3.14 2.11
N PHE A 88 16.94 -3.12 2.72
CA PHE A 88 17.74 -1.89 2.74
C PHE A 88 19.25 -2.16 2.82
N PRO A 89 20.09 -1.53 1.96
CA PRO A 89 21.54 -1.72 1.97
C PRO A 89 22.17 -0.86 3.08
N ILE A 90 22.03 -1.30 4.34
CA ILE A 90 22.39 -0.49 5.52
C ILE A 90 23.87 -0.12 5.56
N LYS A 91 24.75 -0.94 4.96
CA LYS A 91 26.19 -0.68 4.88
C LYS A 91 26.55 0.41 3.86
N GLU A 92 25.73 0.58 2.82
CA GLU A 92 25.99 1.52 1.73
C GLU A 92 25.35 2.88 2.00
N LEU A 93 24.08 2.87 2.46
CA LEU A 93 23.30 4.11 2.68
C LEU A 93 23.32 4.59 4.13
N GLY A 94 23.74 3.73 5.08
CA GLY A 94 23.85 4.06 6.48
C GLY A 94 22.52 4.02 7.26
N PRO A 95 22.58 3.89 8.59
CA PRO A 95 21.41 3.73 9.44
C PRO A 95 20.55 5.00 9.56
N SER A 96 21.13 6.19 9.38
CA SER A 96 20.38 7.46 9.48
C SER A 96 19.32 7.59 8.39
N VAL A 97 19.64 7.17 7.16
CA VAL A 97 18.70 7.20 6.03
C VAL A 97 17.52 6.26 6.31
N LEU A 98 17.80 5.05 6.80
CA LEU A 98 16.73 4.13 7.20
C LEU A 98 15.88 4.69 8.35
N ALA A 99 16.50 5.35 9.33
CA ALA A 99 15.77 5.98 10.42
C ALA A 99 14.81 7.07 9.92
N ASP A 100 15.18 7.87 8.92
CA ASP A 100 14.30 8.87 8.32
C ASP A 100 13.13 8.23 7.56
N ILE A 101 13.36 7.16 6.80
CA ILE A 101 12.29 6.40 6.13
C ILE A 101 11.29 5.90 7.17
N LEU A 102 11.78 5.23 8.23
CA LEU A 102 10.92 4.68 9.28
C LEU A 102 10.18 5.78 10.05
N ARG A 103 10.80 6.95 10.25
CA ARG A 103 10.17 8.11 10.90
C ARG A 103 9.01 8.65 10.05
N GLY A 104 9.21 8.80 8.74
CA GLY A 104 8.15 9.23 7.83
C GLY A 104 6.98 8.25 7.79
N GLY A 105 7.27 6.95 7.71
CA GLY A 105 6.25 5.91 7.76
C GLY A 105 5.47 5.92 9.08
N LEU A 106 6.17 6.00 10.21
CA LEU A 106 5.56 6.04 11.54
C LEU A 106 4.64 7.24 11.74
N GLU A 107 5.08 8.44 11.38
CA GLU A 107 4.28 9.66 11.53
C GLU A 107 3.02 9.59 10.66
N LYS A 108 3.13 9.10 9.42
CA LYS A 108 1.96 8.90 8.55
C LYS A 108 0.97 7.87 9.09
N VAL A 109 1.47 6.75 9.63
CA VAL A 109 0.61 5.71 10.25
C VAL A 109 -0.11 6.27 11.48
N ARG A 110 0.55 7.13 12.26
CA ARG A 110 -0.07 7.81 13.41
C ARG A 110 -1.15 8.81 13.02
N GLU A 111 -1.03 9.48 11.87
CA GLU A 111 -2.13 10.30 11.34
C GLU A 111 -3.41 9.48 11.08
N ALA A 112 -3.27 8.18 10.76
CA ALA A 112 -4.38 7.25 10.62
C ALA A 112 -4.90 6.69 11.96
N GLY A 113 -4.33 7.10 13.10
CA GLY A 113 -4.75 6.71 14.44
C GLY A 113 -4.35 5.30 14.86
N ILE A 114 -3.34 4.71 14.21
CA ILE A 114 -2.82 3.37 14.53
C ILE A 114 -1.31 3.40 14.76
N ASP A 115 -0.76 2.27 15.23
CA ASP A 115 0.67 2.10 15.50
C ASP A 115 1.33 1.05 14.59
N ILE A 116 2.65 1.17 14.47
CA ILE A 116 3.49 0.14 13.85
C ILE A 116 4.03 -0.79 14.94
N LEU A 117 3.64 -2.07 14.90
CA LEU A 117 3.89 -3.05 15.96
C LEU A 117 5.04 -4.02 15.62
N GLY A 118 6.13 -3.48 15.09
CA GLY A 118 7.31 -4.24 14.68
C GLY A 118 7.44 -4.35 13.17
N GLY A 119 7.97 -5.48 12.70
CA GLY A 119 8.21 -5.73 11.27
C GLY A 119 9.37 -6.67 11.02
N HIS A 120 9.76 -6.74 9.75
CA HIS A 120 10.91 -7.53 9.31
C HIS A 120 11.79 -6.70 8.38
N SER A 121 13.11 -6.90 8.52
CA SER A 121 14.11 -6.22 7.72
C SER A 121 15.13 -7.20 7.17
N ILE A 122 15.50 -7.03 5.91
CA ILE A 122 16.56 -7.79 5.24
C ILE A 122 17.60 -6.85 4.61
N ASP A 123 18.82 -7.34 4.43
CA ASP A 123 19.85 -6.66 3.64
C ASP A 123 19.56 -6.90 2.15
N ASP A 124 19.50 -5.84 1.36
CA ASP A 124 19.22 -5.87 -0.08
C ASP A 124 19.93 -4.70 -0.75
N ARG A 125 20.43 -4.89 -1.98
CA ARG A 125 21.13 -3.85 -2.73
C ARG A 125 20.20 -2.71 -3.14
N GLU A 126 18.93 -3.02 -3.41
CA GLU A 126 17.95 -2.02 -3.82
C GLU A 126 17.00 -1.73 -2.65
N PRO A 127 16.94 -0.48 -2.15
CA PRO A 127 16.08 -0.12 -1.03
C PRO A 127 14.60 -0.32 -1.40
N LYS A 128 13.85 -0.95 -0.50
CA LYS A 128 12.40 -1.13 -0.58
C LYS A 128 11.82 -0.92 0.80
N TYR A 129 10.72 -0.18 0.87
CA TYR A 129 10.01 0.05 2.13
C TYR A 129 8.51 0.03 1.89
N GLY A 130 7.79 -0.44 2.90
CA GLY A 130 6.34 -0.43 2.94
C GLY A 130 5.84 -1.14 4.19
N LEU A 131 4.56 -1.49 4.18
CA LEU A 131 3.87 -2.02 5.35
C LEU A 131 2.97 -3.19 4.97
N ALA A 132 2.85 -4.14 5.89
CA ALA A 132 1.66 -4.97 5.97
C ALA A 132 0.69 -4.32 6.95
N VAL A 133 -0.54 -4.06 6.50
CA VAL A 133 -1.56 -3.34 7.27
C VAL A 133 -2.74 -4.26 7.51
N THR A 134 -3.22 -4.25 8.75
CA THR A 134 -4.48 -4.91 9.12
C THR A 134 -5.51 -3.85 9.47
N GLY A 135 -6.71 -3.99 8.93
CA GLY A 135 -7.90 -3.23 9.26
C GLY A 135 -9.06 -4.13 9.63
N THR A 136 -10.17 -3.51 10.02
CA THR A 136 -11.40 -4.21 10.39
C THR A 136 -12.61 -3.59 9.71
N VAL A 137 -13.58 -4.43 9.39
CA VAL A 137 -14.83 -4.01 8.75
C VAL A 137 -15.96 -4.96 9.14
N HIS A 138 -17.20 -4.46 9.13
CA HIS A 138 -18.35 -5.36 9.21
C HIS A 138 -18.45 -6.17 7.90
N PRO A 139 -18.67 -7.49 7.92
CA PRO A 139 -18.71 -8.33 6.71
C PRO A 139 -19.64 -7.80 5.60
N ASP A 140 -20.80 -7.26 5.96
CA ASP A 140 -21.78 -6.69 5.01
C ASP A 140 -21.42 -5.31 4.45
N ARG A 141 -20.35 -4.68 4.95
CA ARG A 141 -19.92 -3.31 4.56
C ARG A 141 -18.65 -3.30 3.72
N VAL A 142 -18.10 -4.47 3.41
CA VAL A 142 -16.93 -4.61 2.54
C VAL A 142 -17.22 -3.98 1.18
N ARG A 143 -16.41 -2.98 0.80
CA ARG A 143 -16.39 -2.47 -0.57
C ARG A 143 -15.55 -3.42 -1.42
N ARG A 144 -16.01 -3.69 -2.63
CA ARG A 144 -15.35 -4.58 -3.58
C ARG A 144 -15.14 -3.82 -4.88
N ASN A 145 -14.10 -4.15 -5.62
CA ASN A 145 -13.85 -3.60 -6.96
C ASN A 145 -14.90 -4.00 -8.03
N ARG A 146 -15.93 -4.76 -7.65
CA ARG A 146 -17.03 -5.23 -8.50
C ARG A 146 -18.38 -4.69 -8.02
N GLY A 147 -19.33 -4.59 -8.95
CA GLY A 147 -20.72 -4.25 -8.64
C GLY A 147 -21.19 -2.91 -9.20
N GLY A 148 -20.32 -2.18 -9.91
CA GLY A 148 -20.73 -1.04 -10.73
C GLY A 148 -21.74 -1.45 -11.81
N ARG A 149 -22.68 -0.56 -12.12
CA ARG A 149 -23.79 -0.79 -13.07
C ARG A 149 -23.85 0.34 -14.11
N PRO A 150 -24.41 0.07 -15.29
CA PRO A 150 -24.73 1.13 -16.25
C PRO A 150 -25.58 2.22 -15.57
N GLY A 151 -25.13 3.48 -15.68
CA GLY A 151 -25.75 4.63 -15.04
C GLY A 151 -25.00 5.16 -13.81
N ASP A 152 -24.07 4.40 -13.24
CA ASP A 152 -23.23 4.87 -12.14
C ASP A 152 -22.27 5.99 -12.59
N ARG A 153 -21.85 6.81 -11.62
CA ARG A 153 -20.88 7.89 -11.83
C ARG A 153 -19.51 7.46 -11.32
N LEU A 154 -18.46 7.83 -12.05
CA LEU A 154 -17.08 7.65 -11.63
C LEU A 154 -16.62 8.89 -10.85
N VAL A 155 -16.00 8.66 -9.70
CA VAL A 155 -15.44 9.71 -8.84
C VAL A 155 -13.96 9.42 -8.64
N LEU A 156 -13.13 10.46 -8.82
CA LEU A 156 -11.70 10.40 -8.60
C LEU A 156 -11.32 11.42 -7.51
N THR A 157 -10.66 10.96 -6.45
CA THR A 157 -10.35 11.77 -5.27
C THR A 157 -8.96 12.41 -5.31
N LYS A 158 -8.08 11.94 -6.22
CA LYS A 158 -6.71 12.44 -6.40
C LYS A 158 -6.36 12.61 -7.88
N PRO A 159 -5.56 13.61 -8.26
CA PRO A 159 -5.12 13.79 -9.65
C PRO A 159 -4.33 12.59 -10.19
N LEU A 160 -4.39 12.38 -11.50
CA LEU A 160 -3.53 11.41 -12.20
C LEU A 160 -2.17 12.01 -12.54
N GLY A 161 -1.21 11.16 -12.91
CA GLY A 161 0.08 11.58 -13.50
C GLY A 161 1.30 11.49 -12.57
N THR A 162 1.13 11.05 -11.31
CA THR A 162 2.24 10.88 -10.35
C THR A 162 3.35 9.98 -10.90
N GLY A 163 3.03 8.86 -11.54
CA GLY A 163 4.05 7.96 -12.14
C GLY A 163 4.90 8.62 -13.23
N VAL A 164 4.30 9.46 -14.08
CA VAL A 164 5.04 10.23 -15.10
C VAL A 164 5.98 11.23 -14.43
N ILE A 165 5.50 11.91 -13.39
CA ILE A 165 6.28 12.89 -12.63
C ILE A 165 7.41 12.19 -11.85
N SER A 166 7.16 11.05 -11.22
CA SER A 166 8.19 10.27 -10.53
C SER A 166 9.29 9.80 -11.48
N THR A 167 8.95 9.39 -12.70
CA THR A 167 9.95 9.10 -13.75
C THR A 167 10.75 10.35 -14.12
N ALA A 168 10.10 11.51 -14.25
CA ALA A 168 10.79 12.77 -14.51
C ALA A 168 11.70 13.19 -13.33
N ILE A 169 11.33 12.91 -12.08
CA ILE A 169 12.16 13.11 -10.88
C ILE A 169 13.40 12.22 -10.96
N LYS A 170 13.23 10.92 -11.26
CA LYS A 170 14.35 9.98 -11.44
C LYS A 170 15.35 10.42 -12.50
N HIS A 171 14.86 11.07 -13.56
CA HIS A 171 15.71 11.63 -14.63
C HIS A 171 16.13 13.09 -14.40
N GLN A 172 15.80 13.69 -13.25
CA GLN A 172 16.15 15.07 -12.89
C GLN A 172 15.63 16.13 -13.89
N VAL A 173 14.49 15.86 -14.53
CA VAL A 173 13.84 16.75 -15.52
C VAL A 173 12.45 17.23 -15.10
N ALA A 174 11.97 16.83 -13.92
CA ALA A 174 10.68 17.27 -13.40
C ALA A 174 10.70 18.77 -13.03
N PRO A 175 9.73 19.57 -13.52
CA PRO A 175 9.54 20.93 -13.02
C PRO A 175 9.27 20.92 -11.50
N PRO A 176 9.90 21.79 -10.68
CA PRO A 176 9.76 21.76 -9.23
C PRO A 176 8.30 21.83 -8.73
N ALA A 177 7.48 22.66 -9.38
CA ALA A 177 6.05 22.77 -9.03
C ALA A 177 5.28 21.47 -9.29
N SER A 178 5.60 20.76 -10.37
CA SER A 178 4.98 19.47 -10.69
C SER A 178 5.40 18.39 -9.70
N ALA A 179 6.69 18.36 -9.31
CA ALA A 179 7.19 17.43 -8.31
C ALA A 179 6.51 17.67 -6.95
N ALA A 180 6.42 18.92 -6.50
CA ALA A 180 5.75 19.28 -5.25
C ALA A 180 4.27 18.87 -5.23
N ALA A 181 3.53 19.17 -6.31
CA ALA A 181 2.12 18.80 -6.42
C ALA A 181 1.90 17.27 -6.43
N ALA A 182 2.78 16.52 -7.09
CA ALA A 182 2.74 15.06 -7.06
C ALA A 182 3.00 14.50 -5.65
N ILE A 183 4.02 15.01 -4.97
CA ILE A 183 4.36 14.63 -3.59
C ILE A 183 3.19 14.91 -2.65
N GLU A 184 2.60 16.11 -2.73
CA GLU A 184 1.43 16.48 -1.93
C GLU A 184 0.25 15.53 -2.17
N GLY A 185 -0.02 15.17 -3.43
CA GLY A 185 -1.08 14.21 -3.77
C GLY A 185 -0.83 12.80 -3.23
N MET A 186 0.44 12.37 -3.20
CA MET A 186 0.84 11.05 -2.69
C MET A 186 0.84 10.98 -1.15
N LEU A 187 1.00 12.10 -0.45
CA LEU A 187 1.00 12.16 1.02
C LEU A 187 -0.40 12.23 1.66
N ARG A 188 -1.44 12.49 0.85
CA ARG A 188 -2.83 12.60 1.29
C ARG A 188 -3.54 11.27 1.45
#